data_AF-A0A6B1A2F1-F1
#
_entry.id   AF-A0A6B1A2F1-F1
#
_cell.length_a   1.000
_cell.length_b   1.000
_cell.length_c   1.000
_cell.angle_alpha   90.00
_cell.angle_beta   90.00
_cell.angle_gamma   90.00
#
_symmetry.space_group_name_H-M   'P 1'
#
loop_
_entity.id
_entity.type
_entity.pdbx_description
1 polymer ?
#
loop_
_entity_poly.entity_id
_entity_poly.type
_entity_poly.pdbx_seq_one_letter_code
_entity_poly.pdbx_strand_id
1 'polypeptide(L)'
;MNPADEEFILQCLRIYYYEYFGIIDIPPELNRHEFGYKRPNSGMMRHIQLQDAAQLRSTLMRELPLDVFLSPARYLSPTSPMPEKEWQSSDLIFDIDAKDLNLECRPSHTVQICTTCGMSSDKECPCDYPKKVSTSVACGRCINASKNEVRKLLDILSDDIGIEESQVRIYFSGNDGFHIHIRDSKLSNLNSLERSELVDYVMFRNILPERLGVRKDNTPSLPKPTDLGWPGRFARHMHGSKMTHPPKNKKVTSDDYAQFSDTLKTLSGILGACVDPGVTTDIRRIFRMPGTINGKSGMTKMLCTNIKKFNPYKDAVLIHDKKVTVRASCPIQFRLMNKKFGPYYDEDVSIPAYAALYLICKQLAHIS
;
A
#
# COMPACT_ATOMS: atom_id res chain seq x y z
N MET A 1 17.46 -6.97 15.33
CA MET A 1 16.97 -8.37 15.33
C MET A 1 18.13 -9.25 15.72
N ASN A 2 17.90 -10.35 16.44
CA ASN A 2 18.99 -11.19 16.95
C ASN A 2 19.60 -12.08 15.83
N PRO A 3 20.78 -12.69 16.04
CA PRO A 3 21.43 -13.50 15.00
C PRO A 3 20.64 -14.76 14.59
N ALA A 4 19.88 -15.37 15.51
CA ALA A 4 19.10 -16.56 15.22
C ALA A 4 17.90 -16.25 14.30
N ASP A 5 17.21 -15.14 14.55
CA ASP A 5 16.16 -14.60 13.69
C ASP A 5 16.69 -14.31 12.28
N GLU A 6 17.87 -13.68 12.19
CA GLU A 6 18.51 -13.34 10.92
C GLU A 6 18.85 -14.60 10.11
N GLU A 7 19.47 -15.61 10.73
CA GLU A 7 19.78 -16.88 10.05
C GLU A 7 18.50 -17.59 9.59
N PHE A 8 17.46 -17.63 10.43
CA PHE A 8 16.16 -18.20 10.05
C PHE A 8 15.54 -17.47 8.84
N ILE A 9 15.58 -16.13 8.84
CA ILE A 9 15.09 -15.33 7.72
C ILE A 9 15.90 -15.63 6.45
N LEU A 10 17.22 -15.68 6.53
CA LEU A 10 18.08 -15.98 5.38
C LEU A 10 17.78 -17.37 4.78
N GLN A 11 17.51 -18.37 5.62
CA GLN A 11 17.08 -19.70 5.17
C GLN A 11 15.73 -19.64 4.43
N CYS A 12 14.75 -18.92 4.98
CA CYS A 12 13.46 -18.71 4.33
C CYS A 12 13.61 -18.01 2.98
N LEU A 13 14.41 -16.94 2.92
CA LEU A 13 14.66 -16.16 1.70
C LEU A 13 15.36 -17.00 0.63
N ARG A 14 16.29 -17.87 1.02
CA ARG A 14 17.01 -18.75 0.09
C ARG A 14 16.07 -19.72 -0.61
N ILE A 15 15.16 -20.36 0.15
CA ILE A 15 14.14 -21.24 -0.41
C ILE A 15 13.19 -20.42 -1.28
N TYR A 16 12.72 -19.27 -0.79
CA TYR A 16 11.79 -18.42 -1.51
C TYR A 16 12.32 -17.97 -2.88
N TYR A 17 13.52 -17.37 -2.92
CA TYR A 17 14.09 -16.89 -4.18
C TYR A 17 14.52 -18.01 -5.12
N TYR A 18 14.73 -19.22 -4.61
CA TYR A 18 14.96 -20.38 -5.44
C TYR A 18 13.66 -20.88 -6.11
N GLU A 19 12.61 -21.09 -5.32
CA GLU A 19 11.34 -21.68 -5.78
C GLU A 19 10.45 -20.69 -6.54
N TYR A 20 10.40 -19.43 -6.09
CA TYR A 20 9.42 -18.44 -6.55
C TYR A 20 10.05 -17.31 -7.38
N PHE A 21 11.26 -17.50 -7.94
CA PHE A 21 11.82 -16.49 -8.85
C PHE A 21 10.89 -16.19 -10.04
N GLY A 22 10.19 -17.21 -10.55
CA GLY A 22 9.32 -17.10 -11.73
C GLY A 22 8.08 -16.21 -11.55
N ILE A 23 7.72 -15.83 -10.31
CA ILE A 23 6.59 -14.90 -10.07
C ILE A 23 7.04 -13.44 -9.92
N ILE A 24 8.35 -13.18 -9.92
CA ILE A 24 8.88 -11.82 -9.86
C ILE A 24 8.55 -11.12 -11.18
N ASP A 25 7.86 -9.98 -11.07
CA ASP A 25 7.50 -9.17 -12.23
C ASP A 25 8.69 -8.29 -12.62
N ILE A 26 9.40 -8.75 -13.65
CA ILE A 26 10.56 -8.07 -14.22
C ILE A 26 10.07 -7.18 -15.35
N PRO A 27 10.17 -5.84 -15.23
CA PRO A 27 9.72 -4.95 -16.31
C PRO A 27 10.63 -5.06 -17.54
N PRO A 28 10.14 -4.64 -18.72
CA PRO A 28 11.01 -4.44 -19.87
C PRO A 28 12.06 -3.36 -19.54
N GLU A 29 13.20 -3.41 -20.22
CA GLU A 29 14.31 -2.47 -20.01
C GLU A 29 14.76 -2.38 -18.54
N LEU A 30 14.89 -3.51 -17.84
CA LEU A 30 15.33 -3.57 -16.44
C LEU A 30 16.56 -2.70 -16.16
N ASN A 31 17.48 -2.64 -17.12
CA ASN A 31 18.70 -1.84 -17.08
C ASN A 31 18.48 -0.33 -17.06
N ARG A 32 17.27 0.18 -17.29
CA ARG A 32 16.94 1.62 -17.16
C ARG A 32 16.37 1.97 -15.80
N HIS A 33 16.15 0.99 -14.93
CA HIS A 33 15.63 1.19 -13.60
C HIS A 33 16.76 1.22 -12.56
N GLU A 34 16.58 2.02 -11.50
CA GLU A 34 17.42 1.92 -10.31
C GLU A 34 16.95 0.73 -9.46
N PHE A 35 17.85 -0.21 -9.24
CA PHE A 35 17.68 -1.31 -8.30
C PHE A 35 18.22 -0.95 -6.91
N GLY A 36 17.55 -1.46 -5.88
CA GLY A 36 18.04 -1.38 -4.52
C GLY A 36 17.47 -2.48 -3.66
N TYR A 37 18.15 -2.78 -2.55
CA TYR A 37 17.72 -3.85 -1.64
C TYR A 37 18.19 -3.63 -0.20
N LYS A 38 17.61 -4.37 0.73
CA LYS A 38 18.04 -4.48 2.14
C LYS A 38 18.16 -5.95 2.52
N ARG A 39 19.27 -6.32 3.14
CA ARG A 39 19.40 -7.59 3.85
C ARG A 39 18.75 -7.46 5.23
N PRO A 40 18.45 -8.57 5.91
CA PRO A 40 18.15 -8.52 7.34
C PRO A 40 19.23 -7.72 8.08
N ASN A 41 18.83 -6.89 9.07
CA ASN A 41 19.72 -6.06 9.87
C ASN A 41 20.67 -5.09 9.12
N SER A 42 20.50 -4.87 7.80
CA SER A 42 21.40 -4.00 7.03
C SER A 42 20.77 -2.66 6.65
N GLY A 43 21.64 -1.70 6.30
CA GLY A 43 21.23 -0.50 5.58
C GLY A 43 20.72 -0.80 4.17
N MET A 44 20.19 0.24 3.52
CA MET A 44 19.75 0.18 2.13
C MET A 44 20.95 0.23 1.17
N MET A 45 21.05 -0.74 0.28
CA MET A 45 21.95 -0.71 -0.87
C MET A 45 21.18 -0.14 -2.08
N ARG A 46 21.73 0.90 -2.73
CA ARG A 46 21.08 1.64 -3.84
C ARG A 46 22.08 1.98 -4.93
N HIS A 47 21.59 2.67 -5.97
CA HIS A 47 22.38 3.08 -7.13
C HIS A 47 22.94 1.89 -7.90
N ILE A 48 22.17 0.80 -7.96
CA ILE A 48 22.54 -0.42 -8.67
C ILE A 48 21.75 -0.46 -9.99
N GLN A 49 22.42 -0.90 -11.05
CA GLN A 49 21.79 -1.24 -12.32
C GLN A 49 21.89 -2.74 -12.52
N LEU A 50 20.79 -3.36 -12.93
CA LEU A 50 20.74 -4.77 -13.33
C LEU A 50 20.48 -4.84 -14.83
N GLN A 51 21.27 -5.64 -15.55
CA GLN A 51 21.16 -5.79 -16.99
C GLN A 51 19.94 -6.60 -17.39
N ASP A 52 19.70 -7.72 -16.71
CA ASP A 52 18.68 -8.69 -17.09
C ASP A 52 18.18 -9.54 -15.90
N ALA A 53 17.25 -10.45 -16.21
CA ALA A 53 16.68 -11.39 -15.25
C ALA A 53 17.72 -12.35 -14.64
N ALA A 54 18.77 -12.73 -15.38
CA ALA A 54 19.80 -13.63 -14.87
C ALA A 54 20.68 -12.93 -13.82
N GLN A 55 21.02 -11.66 -14.05
CA GLN A 55 21.73 -10.84 -13.08
C GLN A 55 20.87 -10.55 -11.84
N LEU A 56 19.56 -10.29 -12.02
CA LEU A 56 18.64 -10.19 -10.89
C LEU A 56 18.63 -11.47 -10.07
N ARG A 57 18.45 -12.63 -10.71
CA ARG A 57 18.42 -13.93 -10.03
C ARG A 57 19.69 -14.20 -9.23
N SER A 58 20.86 -14.01 -9.85
CA SER A 58 22.14 -14.22 -9.17
C SER A 58 22.33 -13.24 -8.00
N THR A 59 21.89 -11.99 -8.13
CA THR A 59 21.92 -11.00 -7.04
C THR A 59 21.01 -11.41 -5.89
N LEU A 60 19.77 -11.82 -6.15
CA LEU A 60 18.85 -12.26 -5.10
C LEU A 60 19.37 -13.49 -4.35
N MET A 61 19.96 -14.46 -5.06
CA MET A 61 20.52 -15.67 -4.47
C MET A 61 21.80 -15.42 -3.67
N ARG A 62 22.62 -14.44 -4.09
CA ARG A 62 23.86 -14.08 -3.40
C ARG A 62 23.61 -13.21 -2.17
N GLU A 63 22.75 -12.20 -2.30
CA GLU A 63 22.56 -11.18 -1.27
C GLU A 63 21.43 -11.51 -0.29
N LEU A 64 20.50 -12.40 -0.67
CA LEU A 64 19.33 -12.80 0.11
C LEU A 64 18.59 -11.61 0.77
N PRO A 65 18.11 -10.65 -0.03
CA PRO A 65 17.49 -9.45 0.51
C PRO A 65 16.10 -9.72 1.09
N LEU A 66 15.82 -9.14 2.26
CA LEU A 66 14.49 -9.15 2.88
C LEU A 66 13.54 -8.13 2.22
N ASP A 67 14.09 -7.02 1.74
CA ASP A 67 13.36 -6.04 0.96
C ASP A 67 14.09 -5.77 -0.37
N VAL A 68 13.34 -5.81 -1.47
CA VAL A 68 13.85 -5.56 -2.83
C VAL A 68 13.04 -4.42 -3.45
N PHE A 69 13.72 -3.51 -4.12
CA PHE A 69 13.14 -2.31 -4.68
C PHE A 69 13.61 -2.07 -6.11
N LEU A 70 12.72 -1.48 -6.89
CA LEU A 70 12.97 -1.04 -8.25
C LEU A 70 12.28 0.31 -8.44
N SER A 71 12.94 1.27 -9.08
CA SER A 71 12.29 2.52 -9.46
C SER A 71 11.19 2.27 -10.50
N PRO A 72 10.04 2.94 -10.44
CA PRO A 72 9.11 3.04 -11.57
C PRO A 72 9.65 3.98 -12.64
N ALA A 73 10.57 4.87 -12.25
CA ALA A 73 11.30 5.76 -13.12
C ALA A 73 12.33 5.00 -13.97
N ARG A 74 12.43 5.43 -15.22
CA ARG A 74 13.46 5.05 -16.18
C ARG A 74 14.47 6.19 -16.30
N TYR A 75 15.75 5.83 -16.32
CA TYR A 75 16.89 6.74 -16.36
C TYR A 75 17.83 6.36 -17.51
N LEU A 76 18.62 7.32 -17.99
CA LEU A 76 19.74 6.99 -18.87
C LEU A 76 20.90 6.40 -18.07
N SER A 77 21.16 6.95 -16.88
CA SER A 77 22.25 6.54 -15.99
C SER A 77 21.75 6.19 -14.58
N PRO A 78 21.13 5.00 -14.36
CA PRO A 78 20.47 4.66 -13.10
C PRO A 78 21.38 4.59 -11.87
N THR A 79 22.70 4.43 -12.08
CA THR A 79 23.72 4.36 -11.03
C THR A 79 24.20 5.73 -10.54
N SER A 80 23.96 6.80 -11.30
CA SER A 80 24.49 8.14 -10.98
C SER A 80 23.73 8.81 -9.81
N PRO A 81 24.24 9.90 -9.24
CA PRO A 81 23.47 10.79 -8.36
C PRO A 81 22.26 11.39 -9.09
N MET A 82 21.22 11.80 -8.33
CA MET A 82 19.94 12.25 -8.89
C MET A 82 20.01 13.29 -10.03
N PRO A 83 20.85 14.35 -9.97
CA PRO A 83 20.95 15.33 -11.05
C PRO A 83 21.47 14.74 -12.37
N GLU A 84 22.31 13.70 -12.26
CA GLU A 84 23.05 13.09 -13.37
C GLU A 84 22.37 11.82 -13.89
N LYS A 85 21.28 11.36 -13.27
CA LYS A 85 20.57 10.16 -13.74
C LYS A 85 19.87 10.34 -15.08
N GLU A 86 19.58 11.58 -15.46
CA GLU A 86 18.80 11.94 -16.65
C GLU A 86 17.46 11.17 -16.72
N TRP A 87 16.48 11.65 -15.93
CA TRP A 87 15.14 11.07 -15.88
C TRP A 87 14.45 11.09 -17.24
N GLN A 88 13.80 9.98 -17.62
CA GLN A 88 13.18 9.81 -18.93
C GLN A 88 11.65 9.74 -18.83
N SER A 89 11.16 8.83 -18.00
CA SER A 89 9.73 8.62 -17.74
C SER A 89 9.56 7.88 -16.43
N SER A 90 8.34 7.78 -15.90
CA SER A 90 8.05 7.01 -14.69
C SER A 90 6.65 6.43 -14.75
N ASP A 91 6.50 5.15 -14.41
CA ASP A 91 5.16 4.58 -14.25
C ASP A 91 4.34 5.38 -13.22
N LEU A 92 3.03 5.46 -13.41
CA LEU A 92 2.14 6.08 -12.43
C LEU A 92 1.73 5.01 -11.41
N ILE A 93 1.96 5.28 -10.12
CA ILE A 93 1.66 4.33 -9.05
C ILE A 93 0.78 5.01 -8.02
N PHE A 94 -0.34 4.37 -7.69
CA PHE A 94 -1.16 4.70 -6.52
C PHE A 94 -0.92 3.67 -5.42
N ASP A 95 -0.85 4.13 -4.18
CA ASP A 95 -0.73 3.28 -2.98
C ASP A 95 -1.96 3.47 -2.11
N ILE A 96 -2.57 2.37 -1.70
CA ILE A 96 -3.75 2.31 -0.84
C ILE A 96 -3.37 1.46 0.37
N ASP A 97 -3.15 2.08 1.51
CA ASP A 97 -2.79 1.41 2.76
C ASP A 97 -3.98 1.44 3.74
N ALA A 98 -4.32 0.29 4.34
CA ALA A 98 -5.41 0.22 5.31
C ALA A 98 -5.23 1.13 6.53
N LYS A 99 -3.99 1.53 6.85
CA LYS A 99 -3.72 2.45 7.96
C LYS A 99 -4.29 3.86 7.70
N ASP A 100 -4.42 4.26 6.45
CA ASP A 100 -4.86 5.61 6.05
C ASP A 100 -6.40 5.72 5.96
N LEU A 101 -7.09 4.57 6.10
CA LEU A 101 -8.55 4.47 6.02
C LEU A 101 -9.28 4.78 7.33
N ASN A 102 -8.55 5.04 8.42
CA ASN A 102 -9.11 5.38 9.74
C ASN A 102 -10.21 4.43 10.24
N LEU A 103 -10.04 3.13 10.01
CA LEU A 103 -11.05 2.12 10.33
C LEU A 103 -11.17 1.88 11.85
N GLU A 104 -12.40 1.81 12.34
CA GLU A 104 -12.71 1.52 13.76
C GLU A 104 -12.12 0.19 14.26
N CYS A 105 -11.86 -0.77 13.36
CA CYS A 105 -11.26 -2.04 13.75
C CYS A 105 -9.76 -1.92 14.08
N ARG A 106 -9.06 -0.88 13.60
CA ARG A 106 -7.59 -0.78 13.66
C ARG A 106 -7.02 -0.91 15.08
N PRO A 107 -7.59 -0.27 16.12
CA PRO A 107 -7.08 -0.40 17.49
C PRO A 107 -7.11 -1.85 18.00
N SER A 108 -8.14 -2.64 17.63
CA SER A 108 -8.32 -4.02 18.09
C SER A 108 -7.29 -5.03 17.55
N HIS A 109 -6.50 -4.62 16.56
CA HIS A 109 -5.50 -5.49 15.93
C HIS A 109 -4.17 -4.78 15.70
N THR A 110 -3.87 -3.78 16.53
CA THR A 110 -2.59 -3.07 16.54
C THR A 110 -1.93 -3.26 17.90
N VAL A 111 -0.67 -3.70 17.88
CA VAL A 111 0.16 -3.90 19.06
C VAL A 111 1.19 -2.79 19.10
N GLN A 112 1.37 -2.15 20.25
CA GLN A 112 2.52 -1.27 20.47
C GLN A 112 3.66 -2.08 21.07
N ILE A 113 4.86 -1.89 20.56
CA ILE A 113 6.08 -2.60 20.95
C ILE A 113 7.09 -1.57 21.41
N CYS A 114 7.70 -1.78 22.58
CA CYS A 114 8.84 -0.98 22.99
C CYS A 114 10.08 -1.41 22.20
N THR A 115 10.70 -0.51 21.44
CA THR A 115 11.91 -0.81 20.66
C THR A 115 13.15 -0.98 21.53
N THR A 116 13.08 -0.63 22.81
CA THR A 116 14.20 -0.78 23.76
C THR A 116 14.23 -2.16 24.39
N CYS A 117 13.10 -2.67 24.89
CA CYS A 117 13.02 -3.98 25.56
C CYS A 117 12.25 -5.05 24.78
N GLY A 118 11.62 -4.71 23.66
CA GLY A 118 10.82 -5.64 22.84
C GLY A 118 9.43 -5.99 23.39
N MET A 119 9.07 -5.50 24.59
CA MET A 119 7.77 -5.83 25.20
C MET A 119 6.59 -5.16 24.49
N SER A 120 5.51 -5.92 24.29
CA SER A 120 4.23 -5.43 23.79
C SER A 120 3.40 -4.72 24.87
N SER A 121 2.48 -3.84 24.46
CA SER A 121 1.66 -2.95 25.31
C SER A 121 0.84 -3.58 26.42
N ASP A 122 0.60 -4.89 26.40
CA ASP A 122 -0.14 -5.60 27.46
C ASP A 122 0.68 -5.76 28.75
N LYS A 123 1.98 -5.48 28.72
CA LYS A 123 2.86 -5.49 29.89
C LYS A 123 3.33 -4.08 30.21
N GLU A 124 3.44 -3.76 31.51
CA GLU A 124 4.12 -2.55 31.96
C GLU A 124 5.57 -2.61 31.47
N CYS A 125 5.94 -1.62 30.65
CA CYS A 125 7.28 -1.55 30.10
C CYS A 125 8.23 -1.06 31.20
N PRO A 126 9.29 -1.81 31.55
CA PRO A 126 10.21 -1.43 32.63
C PRO A 126 11.23 -0.36 32.22
N CYS A 127 11.15 0.17 30.99
CA CYS A 127 12.10 1.18 30.52
C CYS A 127 11.72 2.56 31.05
N ASP A 128 12.71 3.31 31.55
CA ASP A 128 12.52 4.71 31.96
C ASP A 128 12.05 5.61 30.81
N TYR A 129 12.51 5.32 29.58
CA TYR A 129 12.19 6.07 28.37
C TYR A 129 11.79 5.12 27.23
N PRO A 130 10.58 4.57 27.25
CA PRO A 130 10.15 3.57 26.27
C PRO A 130 9.87 4.23 24.92
N LYS A 131 10.65 3.86 23.90
CA LYS A 131 10.35 4.21 22.50
C LYS A 131 9.37 3.19 21.94
N LYS A 132 8.15 3.62 21.58
CA LYS A 132 7.10 2.70 21.10
C LYS A 132 6.96 2.76 19.58
N VAL A 133 6.87 1.59 18.95
CA VAL A 133 6.46 1.42 17.55
C VAL A 133 5.14 0.66 17.50
N SER A 134 4.25 1.00 16.57
CA SER A 134 2.99 0.29 16.39
C SER A 134 3.08 -0.66 15.20
N THR A 135 2.59 -1.88 15.38
CA THR A 135 2.49 -2.89 14.32
C THR A 135 1.08 -3.47 14.30
N SER A 136 0.49 -3.64 13.12
CA SER A 136 -0.83 -4.25 12.99
C SER A 136 -0.73 -5.67 12.46
N VAL A 137 -1.57 -6.57 12.99
CA VAL A 137 -1.69 -7.94 12.50
C VAL A 137 -2.79 -8.07 11.44
N ALA A 138 -2.81 -9.21 10.75
CA ALA A 138 -3.72 -9.50 9.65
C ALA A 138 -5.20 -9.31 10.04
N CYS A 139 -5.92 -8.47 9.29
CA CYS A 139 -7.33 -8.13 9.55
C CYS A 139 -8.14 -8.14 8.25
N GLY A 140 -9.15 -9.02 8.18
CA GLY A 140 -10.02 -9.13 7.00
C GLY A 140 -10.84 -7.86 6.72
N ARG A 141 -11.26 -7.13 7.77
CA ARG A 141 -11.99 -5.86 7.62
C ARG A 141 -11.14 -4.79 6.93
N CYS A 142 -9.88 -4.65 7.36
CA CYS A 142 -8.92 -3.74 6.74
C CYS A 142 -8.70 -4.03 5.26
N ILE A 143 -8.39 -5.27 4.91
CA ILE A 143 -8.13 -5.64 3.51
C ILE A 143 -9.38 -5.45 2.64
N ASN A 144 -10.57 -5.77 3.15
CA ASN A 144 -11.80 -5.56 2.39
C ASN A 144 -12.09 -4.08 2.17
N ALA A 145 -11.81 -3.22 3.14
CA ALA A 145 -11.89 -1.77 2.97
C ALA A 145 -10.89 -1.27 1.91
N SER A 146 -9.62 -1.68 1.97
CA SER A 146 -8.63 -1.32 0.93
C SER A 146 -9.04 -1.80 -0.46
N LYS A 147 -9.64 -3.00 -0.59
CA LYS A 147 -10.19 -3.49 -1.86
C LYS A 147 -11.32 -2.62 -2.39
N ASN A 148 -12.13 -2.01 -1.51
CA ASN A 148 -13.19 -1.10 -1.94
C ASN A 148 -12.58 0.19 -2.51
N GLU A 149 -11.54 0.72 -1.87
CA GLU A 149 -10.80 1.88 -2.39
C GLU A 149 -10.10 1.58 -3.71
N VAL A 150 -9.54 0.37 -3.88
CA VAL A 150 -9.03 -0.09 -5.19
C VAL A 150 -10.14 -0.03 -6.24
N ARG A 151 -11.36 -0.52 -5.96
CA ARG A 151 -12.45 -0.47 -6.95
C ARG A 151 -12.85 0.95 -7.30
N LYS A 152 -13.00 1.84 -6.31
CA LYS A 152 -13.28 3.26 -6.56
C LYS A 152 -12.22 3.88 -7.49
N LEU A 153 -10.94 3.61 -7.21
CA LEU A 153 -9.84 4.11 -8.03
C LEU A 153 -9.94 3.59 -9.47
N LEU A 154 -10.17 2.29 -9.66
CA LEU A 154 -10.30 1.70 -10.99
C LEU A 154 -11.48 2.30 -11.76
N ASP A 155 -12.63 2.49 -11.11
CA ASP A 155 -13.80 3.11 -11.73
C ASP A 155 -13.46 4.55 -12.20
N ILE A 156 -12.78 5.35 -11.37
CA ILE A 156 -12.36 6.72 -11.74
C ILE A 156 -11.33 6.70 -12.89
N LEU A 157 -10.32 5.84 -12.81
CA LEU A 157 -9.28 5.74 -13.83
C LEU A 157 -9.85 5.30 -15.19
N SER A 158 -10.82 4.39 -15.19
CA SER A 158 -11.44 3.90 -16.42
C SER A 158 -12.46 4.90 -16.98
N ASP A 159 -13.45 5.30 -16.17
CA ASP A 159 -14.58 6.10 -16.64
C ASP A 159 -14.19 7.56 -16.94
N ASP A 160 -13.28 8.12 -16.14
CA ASP A 160 -13.01 9.56 -16.14
C ASP A 160 -11.68 9.90 -16.83
N ILE A 161 -10.64 9.09 -16.63
CA ILE A 161 -9.29 9.32 -17.19
C ILE A 161 -9.08 8.56 -18.51
N GLY A 162 -9.84 7.48 -18.75
CA GLY A 162 -9.72 6.65 -19.95
C GLY A 162 -8.52 5.70 -19.92
N ILE A 163 -8.12 5.23 -18.74
CA ILE A 163 -7.10 4.17 -18.61
C ILE A 163 -7.72 2.82 -18.93
N GLU A 164 -7.06 2.06 -19.80
CA GLU A 164 -7.48 0.70 -20.15
C GLU A 164 -7.10 -0.29 -19.06
N GLU A 165 -7.94 -1.32 -18.86
CA GLU A 165 -7.65 -2.39 -17.88
C GLU A 165 -6.31 -3.10 -18.17
N SER A 166 -5.93 -3.20 -19.45
CA SER A 166 -4.66 -3.77 -19.92
C SER A 166 -3.42 -3.04 -19.37
N GLN A 167 -3.55 -1.75 -19.08
CA GLN A 167 -2.47 -0.88 -18.58
C GLN A 167 -2.34 -0.96 -17.05
N VAL A 168 -3.32 -1.56 -16.37
CA VAL A 168 -3.40 -1.60 -14.92
C VAL A 168 -2.84 -2.92 -14.39
N ARG A 169 -1.88 -2.83 -13.47
CA ARG A 169 -1.45 -3.97 -12.65
C ARG A 169 -1.66 -3.68 -11.17
N ILE A 170 -2.45 -4.51 -10.52
CA ILE A 170 -2.76 -4.40 -9.09
C ILE A 170 -1.89 -5.38 -8.32
N TYR A 171 -1.24 -4.91 -7.27
CA TYR A 171 -0.45 -5.77 -6.39
C TYR A 171 -0.90 -5.58 -4.95
N PHE A 172 -1.01 -6.67 -4.20
CA PHE A 172 -0.94 -6.57 -2.75
C PHE A 172 0.46 -6.08 -2.37
N SER A 173 0.57 -5.07 -1.50
CA SER A 173 1.85 -4.44 -1.12
C SER A 173 2.80 -5.37 -0.36
N GLY A 174 2.31 -6.54 0.04
CA GLY A 174 2.98 -7.47 0.94
C GLY A 174 2.70 -7.17 2.41
N ASN A 175 1.91 -6.15 2.78
CA ASN A 175 1.58 -5.90 4.19
C ASN A 175 0.09 -5.66 4.44
N ASP A 176 -0.38 -4.42 4.28
CA ASP A 176 -1.73 -4.00 4.71
C ASP A 176 -2.49 -3.24 3.60
N GLY A 177 -2.03 -3.32 2.35
CA GLY A 177 -2.53 -2.45 1.28
C GLY A 177 -2.30 -2.97 -0.13
N PHE A 178 -2.61 -2.13 -1.10
CA PHE A 178 -2.47 -2.43 -2.53
C PHE A 178 -1.72 -1.32 -3.25
N HIS A 179 -0.85 -1.69 -4.18
CA HIS A 179 -0.24 -0.77 -5.12
C HIS A 179 -0.86 -0.99 -6.50
N ILE A 180 -1.30 0.08 -7.14
CA ILE A 180 -1.88 0.06 -8.48
C ILE A 180 -0.87 0.73 -9.41
N HIS A 181 -0.28 -0.05 -10.30
CA HIS A 181 0.68 0.42 -11.28
C HIS A 181 -0.04 0.64 -12.62
N ILE A 182 0.08 1.84 -13.18
CA ILE A 182 -0.37 2.18 -14.53
C ILE A 182 0.87 2.22 -15.42
N ARG A 183 1.00 1.24 -16.30
CA ARG A 183 2.14 1.08 -17.22
C ARG A 183 1.72 1.42 -18.65
N ASP A 184 2.70 1.70 -19.50
CA ASP A 184 2.51 1.88 -20.95
C ASP A 184 1.39 2.87 -21.30
N SER A 185 1.30 3.94 -20.52
CA SER A 185 0.27 4.97 -20.65
C SER A 185 0.88 6.30 -21.05
N LYS A 186 0.07 7.17 -21.65
CA LYS A 186 0.46 8.56 -21.95
C LYS A 186 0.78 9.36 -20.67
N LEU A 187 0.46 8.82 -19.48
CA LEU A 187 0.68 9.45 -18.19
C LEU A 187 2.10 9.25 -17.65
N SER A 188 2.94 8.44 -18.29
CA SER A 188 4.30 8.16 -17.79
C SER A 188 5.22 9.38 -17.75
N ASN A 189 4.88 10.43 -18.49
CA ASN A 189 5.65 11.68 -18.53
C ASN A 189 5.10 12.78 -17.61
N LEU A 190 4.02 12.52 -16.87
CA LEU A 190 3.48 13.50 -15.93
C LEU A 190 4.52 13.88 -14.90
N ASN A 191 4.73 15.19 -14.75
CA ASN A 191 5.58 15.75 -13.71
C ASN A 191 4.87 15.72 -12.35
N SER A 192 5.60 16.04 -11.28
CA SER A 192 5.06 16.00 -9.92
C SER A 192 3.83 16.89 -9.72
N LEU A 193 3.78 18.08 -10.32
CA LEU A 193 2.61 18.97 -10.18
C LEU A 193 1.38 18.36 -10.85
N GLU A 194 1.51 17.85 -12.08
CA GLU A 194 0.41 17.21 -12.80
C GLU A 194 -0.09 15.95 -12.09
N ARG A 195 0.82 15.17 -11.49
CA ARG A 195 0.44 14.03 -10.65
C ARG A 195 -0.30 14.45 -9.38
N SER A 196 0.06 15.60 -8.80
CA SER A 196 -0.66 16.16 -7.66
C SER A 196 -2.10 16.52 -8.02
N GLU A 197 -2.34 17.15 -9.17
CA GLU A 197 -3.68 17.46 -9.65
C GLU A 197 -4.49 16.19 -9.91
N LEU A 198 -3.86 15.15 -10.47
CA LEU A 198 -4.49 13.85 -10.65
C LEU A 198 -4.85 13.20 -9.31
N VAL A 199 -3.98 13.29 -8.30
CA VAL A 199 -4.27 12.82 -6.94
C VAL A 199 -5.50 13.55 -6.39
N ASP A 200 -5.53 14.87 -6.46
CA ASP A 200 -6.68 15.64 -5.95
C ASP A 200 -7.97 15.25 -6.66
N TYR A 201 -7.90 15.02 -7.98
CA TYR A 201 -9.03 14.52 -8.75
C TYR A 201 -9.51 13.15 -8.25
N VAL A 202 -8.64 12.14 -8.15
CA VAL A 202 -9.07 10.78 -7.75
C VAL A 202 -9.54 10.72 -6.29
N MET A 203 -9.03 11.61 -5.45
CA MET A 203 -9.42 11.72 -4.03
C MET A 203 -10.65 12.58 -3.79
N PHE A 204 -11.26 13.14 -4.84
CA PHE A 204 -12.36 14.12 -4.72
C PHE A 204 -12.03 15.30 -3.80
N ARG A 205 -10.78 15.78 -3.89
CA ARG A 205 -10.30 16.93 -3.10
C ARG A 205 -10.42 18.20 -3.92
N ASN A 206 -10.56 19.32 -3.20
CA ASN A 206 -10.52 20.66 -3.78
C ASN A 206 -11.53 20.91 -4.91
N ILE A 207 -12.61 20.11 -5.00
CA ILE A 207 -13.67 20.35 -5.96
C ILE A 207 -14.41 21.64 -5.59
N LEU A 208 -14.50 22.53 -6.57
CA LEU A 208 -15.21 23.79 -6.43
C LEU A 208 -16.73 23.55 -6.45
N PRO A 209 -17.52 24.14 -5.53
CA PRO A 209 -18.98 24.11 -5.57
C PRO A 209 -19.59 24.40 -6.94
N GLU A 210 -18.96 25.27 -7.72
CA GLU A 210 -19.38 25.68 -9.06
C GLU A 210 -19.36 24.51 -10.05
N ARG A 211 -18.44 23.55 -9.88
CA ARG A 211 -18.39 22.31 -10.70
C ARG A 211 -19.62 21.43 -10.49
N LEU A 212 -20.33 21.63 -9.38
CA LEU A 212 -21.59 20.95 -9.05
C LEU A 212 -22.79 21.90 -9.16
N GLY A 213 -22.62 23.03 -9.86
CA GLY A 213 -23.68 23.98 -10.14
C GLY A 213 -24.11 24.85 -8.96
N VAL A 214 -23.27 24.98 -7.92
CA VAL A 214 -23.52 25.84 -6.76
C VAL A 214 -22.61 27.07 -6.84
N ARG A 215 -23.21 28.26 -6.98
CA ARG A 215 -22.51 29.55 -7.04
C ARG A 215 -23.23 30.57 -6.16
N LYS A 216 -22.48 31.42 -5.47
CA LYS A 216 -23.02 32.53 -4.66
C LYS A 216 -23.95 33.42 -5.49
N ASP A 217 -25.04 33.87 -4.88
CA ASP A 217 -26.06 34.77 -5.45
C ASP A 217 -26.83 34.22 -6.66
N ASN A 218 -26.60 32.97 -7.03
CA ASN A 218 -27.31 32.26 -8.11
C ASN A 218 -28.23 31.18 -7.53
N THR A 219 -29.27 30.84 -8.29
CA THR A 219 -30.05 29.62 -8.07
C THR A 219 -29.19 28.42 -8.50
N PRO A 220 -29.03 27.38 -7.68
CA PRO A 220 -28.13 26.28 -8.02
C PRO A 220 -28.74 25.37 -9.10
N SER A 221 -27.88 24.86 -9.98
CA SER A 221 -28.23 23.91 -11.03
C SER A 221 -27.51 22.59 -10.79
N LEU A 222 -28.09 21.75 -9.93
CA LEU A 222 -27.45 20.52 -9.47
C LEU A 222 -27.34 19.46 -10.57
N PRO A 223 -26.26 18.64 -10.53
CA PRO A 223 -26.04 17.60 -11.52
C PRO A 223 -27.05 16.47 -11.42
N LYS A 224 -27.21 15.74 -12.52
CA LYS A 224 -28.07 14.56 -12.66
C LYS A 224 -27.25 13.28 -12.48
N PRO A 225 -27.87 12.18 -12.00
CA PRO A 225 -27.19 10.87 -11.91
C PRO A 225 -26.61 10.35 -13.24
N THR A 226 -27.10 10.84 -14.38
CA THR A 226 -26.64 10.51 -15.74
C THR A 226 -25.43 11.31 -16.19
N ASP A 227 -25.06 12.37 -15.47
CA ASP A 227 -23.90 13.18 -15.84
C ASP A 227 -22.61 12.35 -15.69
N LEU A 228 -21.56 12.73 -16.44
CA LEU A 228 -20.28 12.03 -16.42
C LEU A 228 -19.38 12.51 -15.27
N GLY A 229 -18.38 11.70 -14.91
CA GLY A 229 -17.37 12.02 -13.90
C GLY A 229 -17.94 12.39 -12.53
N TRP A 230 -17.27 13.32 -11.85
CA TRP A 230 -17.64 13.77 -10.51
C TRP A 230 -19.07 14.32 -10.35
N PRO A 231 -19.59 15.16 -11.27
CA PRO A 231 -21.00 15.60 -11.21
C PRO A 231 -21.99 14.44 -11.09
N GLY A 232 -21.83 13.40 -11.92
CA GLY A 232 -22.66 12.20 -11.87
C GLY A 232 -22.44 11.35 -10.64
N ARG A 233 -21.18 11.09 -10.25
CA ARG A 233 -20.84 10.33 -9.03
C ARG A 233 -21.44 11.00 -7.79
N PHE A 234 -21.31 12.31 -7.69
CA PHE A 234 -21.93 13.13 -6.64
C PHE A 234 -23.46 13.00 -6.66
N ALA A 235 -24.09 13.19 -7.82
CA ALA A 235 -25.56 13.10 -7.93
C ALA A 235 -26.10 11.72 -7.55
N ARG A 236 -25.43 10.63 -7.97
CA ARG A 236 -25.79 9.25 -7.60
C ARG A 236 -25.71 9.00 -6.10
N HIS A 237 -24.69 9.54 -5.44
CA HIS A 237 -24.55 9.40 -3.98
C HIS A 237 -25.57 10.24 -3.20
N MET A 238 -25.81 11.47 -3.64
CA MET A 238 -26.78 12.36 -2.99
C MET A 238 -28.22 11.89 -3.19
N HIS A 239 -28.50 11.12 -4.25
CA HIS A 239 -29.82 10.54 -4.47
C HIS A 239 -30.14 9.47 -3.40
N GLY A 240 -30.97 9.84 -2.42
CA GLY A 240 -31.35 8.99 -1.29
C GLY A 240 -30.52 9.19 -0.01
N SER A 241 -29.55 10.11 -0.03
CA SER A 241 -28.79 10.51 1.17
C SER A 241 -29.59 11.50 2.04
N LYS A 242 -29.39 11.45 3.36
CA LYS A 242 -29.94 12.42 4.32
C LYS A 242 -29.05 13.66 4.51
N MET A 243 -27.98 13.79 3.72
CA MET A 243 -27.02 14.88 3.85
C MET A 243 -27.60 16.23 3.42
N THR A 244 -27.01 17.31 3.94
CA THR A 244 -27.41 18.68 3.61
C THR A 244 -27.30 18.92 2.11
N HIS A 245 -28.40 19.39 1.52
CA HIS A 245 -28.45 19.79 0.12
C HIS A 245 -28.41 21.32 0.01
N PRO A 246 -27.77 21.87 -1.03
CA PRO A 246 -27.91 23.29 -1.34
C PRO A 246 -29.38 23.64 -1.66
N PRO A 247 -29.81 24.88 -1.40
CA PRO A 247 -31.20 25.31 -1.57
C PRO A 247 -31.63 25.25 -3.05
N LYS A 248 -32.64 24.42 -3.39
CA LYS A 248 -32.99 24.14 -4.80
C LYS A 248 -33.64 25.32 -5.56
N ASN A 249 -34.42 26.15 -4.87
CA ASN A 249 -35.29 27.17 -5.50
C ASN A 249 -35.04 28.59 -4.97
N LYS A 250 -33.88 28.85 -4.36
CA LYS A 250 -33.50 30.16 -3.83
C LYS A 250 -32.04 30.44 -4.15
N LYS A 251 -31.67 31.72 -4.11
CA LYS A 251 -30.28 32.15 -4.27
C LYS A 251 -29.42 31.57 -3.15
N VAL A 252 -28.26 31.04 -3.51
CA VAL A 252 -27.26 30.52 -2.56
C VAL A 252 -26.64 31.69 -1.82
N THR A 253 -26.79 31.73 -0.50
CA THR A 253 -26.14 32.72 0.36
C THR A 253 -24.66 32.38 0.58
N SER A 254 -23.90 33.30 1.17
CA SER A 254 -22.51 33.02 1.58
C SER A 254 -22.41 31.87 2.58
N ASP A 255 -23.39 31.75 3.49
CA ASP A 255 -23.44 30.69 4.49
C ASP A 255 -23.78 29.34 3.87
N ASP A 256 -24.76 29.29 2.96
CA ASP A 256 -25.08 28.07 2.19
C ASP A 256 -23.86 27.57 1.42
N TYR A 257 -23.11 28.47 0.80
CA TYR A 257 -21.90 28.15 0.04
C TYR A 257 -20.79 27.59 0.94
N ALA A 258 -20.58 28.18 2.12
CA ALA A 258 -19.62 27.69 3.10
C ALA A 258 -20.00 26.30 3.62
N GLN A 259 -21.26 26.10 4.03
CA GLN A 259 -21.77 24.81 4.49
C GLN A 259 -21.66 23.72 3.42
N PHE A 260 -21.96 24.06 2.16
CA PHE A 260 -21.81 23.13 1.06
C PHE A 260 -20.34 22.79 0.81
N SER A 261 -19.45 23.77 0.91
CA SER A 261 -17.99 23.53 0.80
C SER A 261 -17.49 22.57 1.88
N ASP A 262 -17.97 22.68 3.12
CA ASP A 262 -17.62 21.75 4.20
C ASP A 262 -18.24 20.36 4.00
N THR A 263 -19.43 20.30 3.41
CA THR A 263 -20.05 19.04 2.98
C THR A 263 -19.18 18.33 1.95
N LEU A 264 -18.63 19.04 0.96
CA LEU A 264 -17.73 18.48 -0.05
C LEU A 264 -16.43 17.94 0.57
N LYS A 265 -15.86 18.64 1.56
CA LYS A 265 -14.69 18.13 2.31
C LYS A 265 -15.00 16.80 2.99
N THR A 266 -16.17 16.68 3.61
CA THR A 266 -16.60 15.42 4.26
C THR A 266 -16.81 14.31 3.22
N LEU A 267 -17.42 14.63 2.09
CA LEU A 267 -17.67 13.68 1.00
C LEU A 267 -16.38 13.15 0.35
N SER A 268 -15.25 13.86 0.44
CA SER A 268 -13.97 13.38 -0.10
C SER A 268 -13.57 12.01 0.43
N GLY A 269 -13.76 11.77 1.73
CA GLY A 269 -13.47 10.47 2.36
C GLY A 269 -14.46 9.35 1.99
N ILE A 270 -15.59 9.69 1.38
CA ILE A 270 -16.66 8.75 1.03
C ILE A 270 -16.62 8.43 -0.48
N LEU A 271 -16.54 9.46 -1.32
CA LEU A 271 -16.61 9.38 -2.77
C LEU A 271 -15.25 9.14 -3.42
N GLY A 272 -14.22 9.83 -2.94
CA GLY A 272 -12.86 9.69 -3.43
C GLY A 272 -12.28 8.31 -3.16
N ALA A 273 -11.28 7.94 -3.95
CA ALA A 273 -10.41 6.82 -3.63
C ALA A 273 -9.33 7.28 -2.66
N CYS A 274 -9.20 6.64 -1.50
CA CYS A 274 -8.19 6.97 -0.51
C CYS A 274 -6.81 6.42 -0.91
N VAL A 275 -6.01 7.24 -1.58
CA VAL A 275 -4.61 6.95 -1.99
C VAL A 275 -3.62 7.78 -1.19
N ASP A 276 -2.36 7.33 -1.08
CA ASP A 276 -1.24 8.14 -0.56
C ASP A 276 -0.77 9.14 -1.65
N PRO A 277 -0.95 10.46 -1.43
CA PRO A 277 -0.50 11.47 -2.38
C PRO A 277 1.01 11.44 -2.61
N GLY A 278 1.80 11.31 -1.54
CA GLY A 278 3.26 11.39 -1.61
C GLY A 278 3.89 10.24 -2.40
N VAL A 279 3.18 9.11 -2.52
CA VAL A 279 3.55 8.01 -3.41
C VAL A 279 3.37 8.40 -4.87
N THR A 280 2.20 8.95 -5.20
CA THR A 280 1.81 9.20 -6.60
C THR A 280 2.57 10.38 -7.18
N THR A 281 2.75 11.45 -6.40
CA THR A 281 3.39 12.72 -6.80
C THR A 281 4.90 12.59 -6.99
N ASP A 282 5.55 11.63 -6.31
CA ASP A 282 6.99 11.41 -6.40
C ASP A 282 7.37 10.58 -7.65
N ILE A 283 7.88 11.27 -8.67
CA ILE A 283 8.30 10.68 -9.93
C ILE A 283 9.62 9.89 -9.88
N ARG A 284 10.35 9.90 -8.75
CA ARG A 284 11.68 9.28 -8.57
C ARG A 284 11.74 8.25 -7.44
N ARG A 285 10.63 8.02 -6.74
CA ARG A 285 10.54 7.08 -5.63
C ARG A 285 10.91 5.66 -6.05
N ILE A 286 11.64 4.92 -5.23
CA ILE A 286 11.82 3.46 -5.43
C ILE A 286 10.67 2.69 -4.77
N PHE A 287 10.16 1.67 -5.45
CA PHE A 287 9.05 0.86 -4.97
C PHE A 287 9.46 -0.59 -4.77
N ARG A 288 8.80 -1.26 -3.82
CA ARG A 288 9.02 -2.70 -3.62
C ARG A 288 8.77 -3.45 -4.94
N MET A 289 9.71 -4.29 -5.34
CA MET A 289 9.62 -5.05 -6.57
C MET A 289 8.50 -6.11 -6.44
N PRO A 290 7.58 -6.25 -7.41
CA PRO A 290 6.54 -7.26 -7.32
C PRO A 290 7.11 -8.67 -7.41
N GLY A 291 6.51 -9.59 -6.65
CA GLY A 291 6.96 -10.97 -6.47
C GLY A 291 8.08 -11.14 -5.45
N THR A 292 8.53 -10.10 -4.75
CA THR A 292 9.51 -10.21 -3.65
C THR A 292 8.85 -10.14 -2.28
N ILE A 293 9.58 -10.54 -1.23
CA ILE A 293 9.11 -10.50 0.16
C ILE A 293 9.09 -9.05 0.69
N ASN A 294 8.20 -8.82 1.65
CA ASN A 294 8.09 -7.59 2.42
C ASN A 294 8.63 -7.79 3.84
N GLY A 295 9.69 -7.08 4.21
CA GLY A 295 10.34 -7.20 5.51
C GLY A 295 9.50 -6.80 6.73
N LYS A 296 8.33 -6.17 6.52
CA LYS A 296 7.39 -5.85 7.61
C LYS A 296 6.44 -6.99 7.97
N SER A 297 6.37 -8.03 7.15
CA SER A 297 5.37 -9.09 7.30
C SER A 297 5.85 -10.48 6.86
N GLY A 298 6.97 -10.60 6.15
CA GLY A 298 7.38 -11.85 5.53
C GLY A 298 6.49 -12.32 4.36
N MET A 299 5.47 -11.54 3.96
CA MET A 299 4.58 -11.89 2.86
C MET A 299 5.07 -11.32 1.52
N THR A 300 4.66 -11.94 0.43
CA THR A 300 5.03 -11.54 -0.93
C THR A 300 4.23 -10.33 -1.41
N LYS A 301 4.88 -9.39 -2.12
CA LYS A 301 4.18 -8.40 -2.94
C LYS A 301 3.54 -9.09 -4.14
N MET A 302 2.33 -9.58 -3.99
CA MET A 302 1.69 -10.51 -4.93
C MET A 302 0.83 -9.79 -5.97
N LEU A 303 0.90 -10.21 -7.24
CA LEU A 303 0.00 -9.74 -8.30
C LEU A 303 -1.44 -10.18 -7.99
N CYS A 304 -2.36 -9.23 -8.07
CA CYS A 304 -3.78 -9.42 -7.81
C CYS A 304 -4.56 -9.34 -9.12
N THR A 305 -4.81 -10.49 -9.75
CA THR A 305 -5.58 -10.57 -11.02
C THR A 305 -7.09 -10.42 -10.82
N ASN A 306 -7.60 -10.69 -9.61
CA ASN A 306 -9.01 -10.53 -9.29
C ASN A 306 -9.19 -9.99 -7.87
N ILE A 307 -9.47 -8.68 -7.76
CA ILE A 307 -9.59 -7.98 -6.48
C ILE A 307 -10.69 -8.55 -5.57
N LYS A 308 -11.77 -9.10 -6.15
CA LYS A 308 -12.89 -9.68 -5.38
C LYS A 308 -12.46 -10.99 -4.72
N LYS A 309 -11.78 -11.87 -5.46
CA LYS A 309 -11.41 -13.23 -4.99
C LYS A 309 -10.10 -13.29 -4.22
N PHE A 310 -9.16 -12.39 -4.49
CA PHE A 310 -7.82 -12.42 -3.91
C PHE A 310 -7.82 -12.35 -2.39
N ASN A 311 -7.12 -13.25 -1.71
CA ASN A 311 -6.95 -13.25 -0.26
C ASN A 311 -5.46 -13.15 0.10
N PRO A 312 -4.95 -11.97 0.52
CA PRO A 312 -3.52 -11.79 0.79
C PRO A 312 -3.01 -12.72 1.88
N TYR A 313 -3.84 -13.05 2.87
CA TYR A 313 -3.47 -13.92 4.00
C TYR A 313 -3.41 -15.40 3.63
N LYS A 314 -3.59 -15.73 2.36
CA LYS A 314 -3.40 -17.06 1.77
C LYS A 314 -2.50 -16.95 0.54
N ASP A 315 -2.90 -16.15 -0.43
CA ASP A 315 -2.29 -16.10 -1.76
C ASP A 315 -0.90 -15.44 -1.75
N ALA A 316 -0.59 -14.59 -0.77
CA ALA A 316 0.72 -13.94 -0.62
C ALA A 316 1.61 -14.61 0.44
N VAL A 317 1.20 -15.75 0.99
CA VAL A 317 1.93 -16.51 2.02
C VAL A 317 2.60 -17.71 1.36
N LEU A 318 3.85 -17.51 0.93
CA LEU A 318 4.59 -18.49 0.12
C LEU A 318 5.76 -19.17 0.84
N ILE A 319 6.03 -18.77 2.09
CA ILE A 319 7.02 -19.46 2.92
C ILE A 319 6.49 -20.85 3.29
N HIS A 320 7.39 -21.84 3.31
CA HIS A 320 7.06 -23.22 3.67
C HIS A 320 6.44 -23.36 5.07
N ASP A 321 5.85 -24.51 5.35
CA ASP A 321 5.12 -24.77 6.59
C ASP A 321 5.87 -25.64 7.61
N LYS A 322 7.15 -25.97 7.35
CA LYS A 322 8.03 -26.64 8.31
C LYS A 322 7.94 -25.96 9.68
N LYS A 323 7.86 -26.78 10.73
CA LYS A 323 7.71 -26.31 12.11
C LYS A 323 8.98 -25.64 12.60
N VAL A 324 8.80 -24.52 13.30
CA VAL A 324 9.86 -23.73 13.93
C VAL A 324 9.35 -23.35 15.32
N THR A 325 10.24 -23.42 16.31
CA THR A 325 9.95 -22.96 17.66
C THR A 325 10.35 -21.50 17.79
N VAL A 326 9.42 -20.67 18.26
CA VAL A 326 9.64 -19.25 18.52
C VAL A 326 9.08 -18.89 19.88
N ARG A 327 9.72 -17.91 20.52
CA ARG A 327 9.22 -17.23 21.71
C ARG A 327 8.31 -16.11 21.24
N ALA A 328 7.00 -16.32 21.33
CA ALA A 328 5.99 -15.43 20.75
C ALA A 328 5.33 -14.52 21.80
N SER A 329 5.21 -13.22 21.49
CA SER A 329 4.54 -12.20 22.30
C SER A 329 3.58 -11.39 21.42
N CYS A 330 2.49 -12.04 21.01
CA CYS A 330 1.44 -11.43 20.20
C CYS A 330 0.08 -11.56 20.92
N PRO A 331 -0.39 -10.53 21.63
CA PRO A 331 -1.61 -10.63 22.43
C PRO A 331 -2.90 -10.68 21.60
N ILE A 332 -2.78 -10.57 20.27
CA ILE A 332 -3.90 -10.46 19.34
C ILE A 332 -3.96 -11.71 18.48
N GLN A 333 -5.16 -12.29 18.36
CA GLN A 333 -5.40 -13.39 17.44
C GLN A 333 -5.38 -12.93 15.99
N PHE A 334 -4.76 -13.73 15.13
CA PHE A 334 -4.74 -13.48 13.68
C PHE A 334 -4.87 -14.79 12.90
N ARG A 335 -5.07 -14.66 11.58
CA ARG A 335 -5.26 -15.81 10.69
C ARG A 335 -4.38 -15.69 9.46
N LEU A 336 -3.59 -16.73 9.19
CA LEU A 336 -2.82 -16.92 7.95
C LEU A 336 -3.08 -18.34 7.45
N MET A 337 -3.14 -18.55 6.14
CA MET A 337 -3.38 -19.87 5.52
C MET A 337 -4.60 -20.60 6.11
N ASN A 338 -5.67 -19.85 6.42
CA ASN A 338 -6.89 -20.31 7.09
C ASN A 338 -6.69 -20.91 8.49
N LYS A 339 -5.49 -20.85 9.06
CA LYS A 339 -5.16 -21.29 10.42
C LYS A 339 -5.12 -20.09 11.37
N LYS A 340 -5.68 -20.29 12.56
CA LYS A 340 -5.72 -19.29 13.63
C LYS A 340 -4.45 -19.40 14.46
N PHE A 341 -3.86 -18.27 14.80
CA PHE A 341 -2.68 -18.14 15.64
C PHE A 341 -2.96 -17.16 16.78
N GLY A 342 -2.27 -17.37 17.90
CA GLY A 342 -2.39 -16.56 19.10
C GLY A 342 -3.72 -16.71 19.87
N PRO A 343 -3.93 -15.88 20.90
CA PRO A 343 -2.94 -14.93 21.43
C PRO A 343 -1.75 -15.69 22.03
N TYR A 344 -0.60 -15.05 22.06
CA TYR A 344 0.64 -15.57 22.64
C TYR A 344 1.19 -14.57 23.65
N TYR A 345 1.53 -15.04 24.85
CA TYR A 345 1.91 -14.17 25.97
C TYR A 345 3.33 -14.41 26.46
N ASP A 346 4.32 -14.24 25.57
CA ASP A 346 5.73 -14.53 25.83
C ASP A 346 5.93 -16.00 26.23
N GLU A 347 5.69 -16.88 25.26
CA GLU A 347 5.72 -18.33 25.44
C GLU A 347 6.36 -19.00 24.21
N ASP A 348 6.96 -20.18 24.42
CA ASP A 348 7.57 -20.96 23.34
C ASP A 348 6.50 -21.77 22.60
N VAL A 349 6.36 -21.51 21.30
CA VAL A 349 5.35 -22.14 20.46
C VAL A 349 5.97 -22.73 19.20
N SER A 350 5.54 -23.94 18.84
CA SER A 350 5.94 -24.59 17.59
C SER A 350 4.92 -24.32 16.48
N ILE A 351 5.24 -23.38 15.59
CA ILE A 351 4.37 -22.89 14.52
C ILE A 351 5.01 -23.08 13.14
N PRO A 352 4.22 -23.06 12.04
CA PRO A 352 4.77 -23.12 10.68
C PRO A 352 5.70 -21.93 10.37
N ALA A 353 6.73 -22.15 9.57
CA ALA A 353 7.73 -21.12 9.26
C ALA A 353 7.13 -19.83 8.67
N TYR A 354 6.07 -19.90 7.84
CA TYR A 354 5.40 -18.68 7.37
C TYR A 354 4.80 -17.82 8.50
N ALA A 355 4.30 -18.44 9.57
CA ALA A 355 3.73 -17.75 10.71
C ALA A 355 4.83 -17.22 11.63
N ALA A 356 5.90 -17.99 11.80
CA ALA A 356 7.11 -17.56 12.50
C ALA A 356 7.73 -16.33 11.83
N LEU A 357 7.99 -16.40 10.51
CA LEU A 357 8.53 -15.26 9.75
C LEU A 357 7.63 -14.04 9.85
N TYR A 358 6.31 -14.22 9.74
CA TYR A 358 5.35 -13.13 9.90
C TYR A 358 5.47 -12.43 11.25
N LEU A 359 5.51 -13.20 12.36
CA LEU A 359 5.64 -12.64 13.70
C LEU A 359 7.01 -11.98 13.92
N ILE A 360 8.09 -12.59 13.46
CA ILE A 360 9.45 -12.03 13.57
C ILE A 360 9.55 -10.70 12.80
N CYS A 361 9.05 -10.63 11.56
CA CYS A 361 9.02 -9.39 10.78
C CYS A 361 8.13 -8.31 11.42
N LYS A 362 7.10 -8.71 12.17
CA LYS A 362 6.25 -7.81 12.96
C LYS A 362 6.87 -7.44 14.31
N GLN A 363 8.02 -7.99 14.68
CA GLN A 363 8.70 -7.82 15.97
C GLN A 363 7.87 -8.38 17.16
N LEU A 364 7.06 -9.40 16.90
CA LEU A 364 6.16 -10.05 17.86
C LEU A 364 6.61 -11.47 18.24
N ALA A 365 7.74 -11.94 17.71
CA ALA A 365 8.37 -13.18 18.10
C ALA A 365 9.87 -13.14 17.79
N HIS A 366 10.63 -14.04 18.40
CA HIS A 366 12.01 -14.37 18.04
C HIS A 366 12.22 -15.88 18.09
N ILE A 367 13.22 -16.39 17.39
CA ILE A 367 13.64 -17.79 17.46
C ILE A 367 14.06 -18.12 18.90
N SER A 368 13.49 -19.19 19.46
CA SER A 368 13.78 -19.69 20.80
C SER A 368 15.12 -20.40 20.90
#